data_AF-A0A1B6JJQ0-F1
#
_entry.id   AF-A0A1B6JJQ0-F1
#
_cell.length_a   1.000
_cell.length_b   1.000
_cell.length_c   1.000
_cell.angle_alpha   90.00
_cell.angle_beta   90.00
_cell.angle_gamma   90.00
#
_symmetry.space_group_name_H-M   'P 1'
#
loop_
_entity.id
_entity.type
_entity.pdbx_description
1 polymer ?
#
loop_
_entity_poly.entity_id
_entity_poly.type
_entity_poly.pdbx_seq_one_letter_code
_entity_poly.pdbx_strand_id
1 'polypeptide(L)'
;SENKRGWAKDLGKIQLSLNCTFNESVKSTPFELLFNYKPNNSLSLRWNLKDLIDNELRGKNKNKLISAVKNLKQQCLKNQKLSKYGNNVRFKKGDIVYCKVNFQRKKLDAIYEGPYKIIAVISDVSFVVQDLRDTNIYKRVHSMNMKLVKQ
;
A
#
# COMPACT_ATOMS: atom_id res chain seq x y z
N SER A 1 -0.87 34.49 -10.38
CA SER A 1 -1.25 33.09 -10.69
C SER A 1 -0.03 32.23 -11.07
N GLU A 2 1.14 32.45 -10.45
CA GLU A 2 2.43 31.87 -10.89
C GLU A 2 2.88 30.61 -10.14
N ASN A 3 2.20 30.22 -9.05
CA ASN A 3 2.75 29.23 -8.12
C ASN A 3 2.19 27.79 -8.26
N LYS A 4 1.26 27.53 -9.19
CA LYS A 4 0.59 26.21 -9.29
C LYS A 4 1.43 25.10 -9.93
N ARG A 5 2.57 25.42 -10.56
CA ARG A 5 3.46 24.47 -11.26
C ARG A 5 4.90 24.43 -10.72
N GLY A 6 5.19 25.14 -9.63
CA GLY A 6 6.54 25.20 -9.05
C GLY A 6 7.04 23.83 -8.56
N TRP A 7 6.15 22.99 -8.05
CA TRP A 7 6.48 21.66 -7.51
C TRP A 7 7.16 20.74 -8.54
N ALA A 8 6.86 20.90 -9.83
CA ALA A 8 7.46 20.09 -10.88
C ALA A 8 8.97 20.35 -11.01
N LYS A 9 9.41 21.58 -10.74
CA LYS A 9 10.84 21.95 -10.75
C LYS A 9 11.61 21.29 -9.59
N ASP A 10 10.94 21.03 -8.48
CA ASP A 10 11.52 20.41 -7.29
C ASP A 10 11.26 18.89 -7.19
N LEU A 11 10.54 18.30 -8.16
CA LEU A 11 10.18 16.87 -8.14
C LEU A 11 11.40 15.96 -7.98
N GLY A 12 12.48 16.24 -8.69
CA GLY A 12 13.72 15.47 -8.60
C GLY A 12 14.35 15.54 -7.20
N LYS A 13 14.30 16.72 -6.55
CA LYS A 13 14.79 16.89 -5.18
C LYS A 13 13.91 16.13 -4.19
N ILE A 14 12.59 16.21 -4.34
CA ILE A 14 11.62 15.48 -3.49
C ILE A 14 11.83 13.98 -3.60
N GLN A 15 11.97 13.44 -4.82
CA GLN A 15 12.23 12.02 -5.04
C GLN A 15 13.55 11.59 -4.38
N LEU A 16 14.62 12.37 -4.54
CA LEU A 16 15.89 12.09 -3.89
C LEU A 16 15.76 12.11 -2.36
N SER A 17 15.09 13.12 -1.81
CA SER A 17 14.85 13.23 -0.36
C SER A 17 14.06 12.03 0.17
N LEU A 18 12.97 11.63 -0.48
CA LEU A 18 12.19 10.45 -0.08
C LEU A 18 13.02 9.16 -0.12
N ASN A 19 13.82 8.97 -1.17
CA ASN A 19 14.67 7.79 -1.31
C ASN A 19 15.84 7.75 -0.31
N CYS A 20 16.31 8.91 0.16
CA CYS A 20 17.39 9.03 1.14
C CYS A 20 16.90 9.17 2.59
N THR A 21 15.60 9.29 2.82
CA THR A 21 15.03 9.42 4.18
C THR A 21 15.05 8.07 4.88
N PHE A 22 15.49 8.08 6.13
CA PHE A 22 15.55 6.88 6.97
C PHE A 22 14.15 6.46 7.43
N ASN A 23 13.78 5.20 7.19
CA ASN A 23 12.55 4.63 7.70
C ASN A 23 12.79 3.92 9.04
N GLU A 24 12.16 4.40 10.11
CA GLU A 24 12.35 3.84 11.45
C GLU A 24 11.90 2.39 11.62
N SER A 25 10.88 1.96 10.86
CA SER A 25 10.34 0.61 10.92
C SER A 25 11.27 -0.40 10.26
N VAL A 26 11.89 -0.01 9.15
CA VAL A 26 12.79 -0.87 8.35
C VAL A 26 14.25 -0.73 8.80
N LYS A 27 14.58 0.39 9.46
CA LYS A 27 15.92 0.79 9.91
C LYS A 27 16.93 0.97 8.75
N SER A 28 16.45 1.43 7.60
CA SER A 28 17.29 1.77 6.44
C SER A 28 16.55 2.77 5.52
N THR A 29 17.25 3.31 4.54
CA THR A 29 16.67 4.15 3.48
C THR A 29 16.29 3.31 2.25
N PRO A 30 15.26 3.67 1.46
CA PRO A 30 14.95 2.98 0.21
C PRO A 30 16.16 2.87 -0.74
N PHE A 31 16.97 3.94 -0.83
CA PHE A 31 18.18 3.96 -1.65
C PHE A 31 19.20 2.90 -1.21
N GLU A 32 19.50 2.84 0.09
CA GLU A 32 20.43 1.84 0.62
C GLU A 32 19.93 0.41 0.41
N LEU A 33 18.62 0.16 0.49
CA LEU A 33 18.08 -1.17 0.24
C LEU A 33 18.21 -1.59 -1.22
N LEU A 34 18.01 -0.65 -2.14
CA LEU A 34 18.07 -0.91 -3.58
C LEU A 34 19.51 -1.09 -4.07
N PHE A 35 20.40 -0.18 -3.64
CA PHE A 35 21.76 -0.10 -4.18
C PHE A 35 22.83 -0.70 -3.26
N ASN A 36 22.49 -0.98 -2.00
CA ASN A 36 23.36 -1.57 -0.99
C ASN A 36 24.60 -0.72 -0.64
N TYR A 37 24.51 0.60 -0.85
CA TYR A 37 25.49 1.61 -0.40
C TYR A 37 24.77 2.92 -0.02
N LYS A 38 25.46 3.82 0.69
CA LYS A 38 24.91 5.11 1.13
C LYS A 38 24.93 6.13 -0.02
N PRO A 39 23.84 6.91 -0.23
CA PRO A 39 23.83 7.93 -1.26
C PRO A 39 24.88 9.00 -1.00
N ASN A 40 25.66 9.32 -2.04
CA ASN A 40 26.61 10.44 -2.00
C ASN A 40 25.86 11.75 -2.29
N ASN A 41 25.37 12.39 -1.22
CA ASN A 41 24.68 13.67 -1.31
C ASN A 41 25.44 14.76 -0.54
N SER A 42 25.06 16.03 -0.76
CA SER A 42 25.73 17.19 -0.17
C SER A 42 25.74 17.20 1.37
N LEU A 43 24.82 16.48 2.01
CA LEU A 43 24.81 16.28 3.46
C LEU A 43 25.73 15.11 3.87
N SER A 44 25.76 14.01 3.11
CA SER A 44 26.60 12.83 3.37
C SER A 44 28.10 13.17 3.35
N LEU A 45 28.53 14.08 2.46
CA LEU A 45 29.96 14.42 2.29
C LEU A 45 30.54 15.20 3.48
N ARG A 46 29.71 15.94 4.24
CA ARG A 46 30.18 16.82 5.32
C ARG A 46 30.47 16.08 6.63
N TRP A 47 29.86 14.91 6.85
CA TRP A 47 29.82 14.33 8.19
C TRP A 47 30.80 13.19 8.45
N ASN A 48 31.35 12.49 7.44
CA ASN A 48 32.38 11.45 7.67
C ASN A 48 33.13 11.04 6.38
N LEU A 49 34.25 11.70 6.08
CA LEU A 49 35.14 11.31 4.97
C LEU A 49 35.69 9.87 5.14
N LYS A 50 35.91 9.47 6.40
CA LYS A 50 36.43 8.14 6.77
C LYS A 50 35.44 7.02 6.47
N ASP A 51 34.14 7.25 6.68
CA ASP A 51 33.09 6.28 6.35
C ASP A 51 32.95 6.10 4.84
N LEU A 52 33.23 7.12 4.04
CA LEU A 52 33.12 7.04 2.57
C LEU A 52 34.17 6.06 2.02
N ILE A 53 35.42 6.21 2.48
CA ILE A 53 36.55 5.36 2.12
C ILE A 53 36.32 3.93 2.64
N ASP A 54 35.88 3.79 3.89
CA ASP A 54 35.63 2.48 4.49
C ASP A 54 34.45 1.73 3.85
N ASN A 55 33.40 2.41 3.39
CA ASN A 55 32.26 1.77 2.71
C ASN A 55 32.59 1.35 1.27
N GLU A 56 33.52 2.03 0.59
CA GLU A 56 34.00 1.65 -0.74
C GLU A 56 34.87 0.37 -0.66
N LEU A 57 35.61 0.21 0.44
CA LEU A 57 36.47 -0.95 0.72
C LEU A 57 35.72 -2.14 1.34
N ARG A 58 34.70 -1.89 2.18
CA ARG A 58 33.88 -2.93 2.83
C ARG A 58 32.72 -3.30 1.91
N GLY A 59 32.95 -4.29 1.06
CA GLY A 59 31.99 -4.77 0.05
C GLY A 59 30.52 -4.87 0.50
N LYS A 60 29.63 -4.65 -0.48
CA LYS A 60 28.16 -4.76 -0.45
C LYS A 60 27.62 -5.55 0.74
N ASN A 61 27.09 -4.85 1.74
CA ASN A 61 26.67 -5.39 3.03
C ASN A 61 25.32 -6.13 2.92
N LYS A 62 25.31 -7.31 2.29
CA LYS A 62 24.11 -8.16 2.03
C LYS A 62 23.21 -8.37 3.25
N ASN A 63 23.78 -8.27 4.45
CA ASN A 63 23.08 -8.41 5.73
C ASN A 63 22.02 -7.31 5.98
N LYS A 64 22.18 -6.10 5.41
CA LYS A 64 21.22 -4.99 5.57
C LYS A 64 19.86 -5.28 4.94
N LEU A 65 19.84 -5.86 3.75
CA LEU A 65 18.57 -6.19 3.08
C LEU A 65 17.82 -7.28 3.85
N ILE A 66 18.53 -8.31 4.32
CA ILE A 66 17.95 -9.41 5.09
C ILE A 66 17.35 -8.90 6.40
N SER A 67 18.07 -8.03 7.12
CA SER A 67 17.55 -7.44 8.37
C SER A 67 16.36 -6.52 8.13
N ALA A 68 16.39 -5.71 7.07
CA ALA A 68 15.28 -4.86 6.66
C ALA A 68 14.01 -5.67 6.33
N VAL A 69 14.13 -6.75 5.57
CA VAL A 69 13.02 -7.66 5.25
C VAL A 69 12.46 -8.31 6.53
N LYS A 70 13.33 -8.71 7.46
CA LYS A 70 12.90 -9.26 8.75
C LYS A 70 12.12 -8.23 9.57
N ASN A 71 12.62 -7.00 9.66
CA ASN A 71 11.96 -5.90 10.36
C ASN A 71 10.60 -5.59 9.74
N LEU A 72 10.52 -5.51 8.41
CA LEU A 72 9.28 -5.32 7.67
C LEU A 72 8.26 -6.41 8.01
N LYS A 73 8.67 -7.69 7.96
CA LYS A 73 7.80 -8.83 8.29
C LYS A 73 7.26 -8.72 9.73
N GLN A 74 8.10 -8.36 10.69
CA GLN A 74 7.67 -8.16 12.07
C GLN A 74 6.65 -7.01 12.21
N GLN A 75 6.88 -5.90 11.49
CA GLN A 75 5.95 -4.77 11.49
C GLN A 75 4.62 -5.13 10.83
N CYS A 76 4.62 -5.86 9.72
CA CYS A 76 3.41 -6.37 9.09
C CYS A 76 2.60 -7.26 10.06
N LEU A 77 3.27 -8.15 10.82
CA LEU A 77 2.61 -8.98 11.82
C LEU A 77 2.02 -8.17 12.97
N LYS A 78 2.72 -7.12 13.44
CA LYS A 78 2.18 -6.19 14.45
C LYS A 78 0.93 -5.47 13.94
N ASN A 79 0.99 -4.93 12.72
CA ASN A 79 -0.14 -4.25 12.10
C ASN A 79 -1.33 -5.19 11.86
N GLN A 80 -1.09 -6.45 11.49
CA GLN A 80 -2.14 -7.45 11.34
C GLN A 80 -2.87 -7.74 12.65
N LYS A 81 -2.16 -7.76 13.79
CA LYS A 81 -2.80 -7.93 15.11
C LYS A 81 -3.73 -6.76 15.43
N LEU A 82 -3.34 -5.53 15.09
CA LEU A 82 -4.19 -4.35 15.28
C LEU A 82 -5.45 -4.38 14.39
N SER A 83 -5.35 -4.96 13.19
CA SER A 83 -6.49 -5.11 12.28
C SER A 83 -7.63 -6.00 12.81
N LYS A 84 -7.38 -6.82 13.85
CA LYS A 84 -8.40 -7.69 14.46
C LYS A 84 -9.45 -6.93 15.26
N TYR A 85 -9.16 -5.69 15.66
CA TYR A 85 -10.05 -4.85 16.46
C TYR A 85 -11.03 -4.02 15.61
N GLY A 86 -11.02 -4.18 14.28
CA GLY A 86 -12.01 -3.56 13.40
C GLY A 86 -13.32 -4.35 13.35
N ASN A 87 -14.46 -3.64 13.27
CA ASN A 87 -15.78 -4.21 13.01
C ASN A 87 -15.84 -4.83 11.60
N ASN A 88 -15.31 -6.05 11.46
CA ASN A 88 -15.30 -6.77 10.19
C ASN A 88 -16.60 -7.54 10.03
N VAL A 89 -17.51 -7.01 9.22
CA VAL A 89 -18.64 -7.77 8.69
C VAL A 89 -18.07 -8.95 7.91
N ARG A 90 -18.33 -10.18 8.37
CA ARG A 90 -17.85 -11.40 7.71
C ARG A 90 -18.87 -11.84 6.68
N PHE A 91 -18.50 -11.74 5.41
CA PHE A 91 -19.29 -12.24 4.30
C PHE A 91 -18.98 -13.72 4.03
N LYS A 92 -19.98 -14.49 3.64
CA LYS A 92 -19.87 -15.90 3.28
C LYS A 92 -20.27 -16.11 1.81
N LYS A 93 -19.78 -17.20 1.23
CA LYS A 93 -20.22 -17.65 -0.10
C LYS A 93 -21.74 -17.88 -0.05
N GLY A 94 -22.45 -17.36 -1.04
CA GLY A 94 -23.90 -17.44 -1.14
C GLY A 94 -24.64 -16.22 -0.58
N ASP A 95 -23.99 -15.37 0.23
CA ASP A 95 -24.62 -14.15 0.73
C ASP A 95 -25.01 -13.21 -0.42
N ILE A 96 -26.12 -12.52 -0.24
CA ILE A 96 -26.58 -11.47 -1.16
C ILE A 96 -26.14 -10.12 -0.62
N VAL A 97 -25.46 -9.36 -1.46
CA VAL A 97 -24.84 -8.08 -1.12
C VAL A 97 -25.16 -7.00 -2.14
N TYR A 98 -25.19 -5.76 -1.68
CA TYR A 98 -25.09 -4.58 -2.53
C TYR A 98 -23.65 -4.12 -2.63
N CYS A 99 -23.20 -3.74 -3.82
CA CYS A 99 -21.85 -3.27 -4.08
C CYS A 99 -21.84 -1.76 -4.29
N LYS A 100 -20.86 -1.05 -3.73
CA LYS A 100 -20.72 0.39 -3.90
C LYS A 100 -20.34 0.71 -5.36
N VAL A 101 -21.00 1.70 -5.95
CA VAL A 101 -20.69 2.16 -7.31
C VAL A 101 -19.36 2.92 -7.30
N ASN A 102 -18.41 2.49 -8.14
CA ASN A 102 -17.05 3.05 -8.19
C ASN A 102 -16.87 4.21 -9.19
N PHE A 103 -17.86 4.46 -10.06
CA PHE A 103 -17.79 5.50 -11.08
C PHE A 103 -18.37 6.84 -10.62
N GLN A 104 -18.14 7.89 -11.42
CA GLN A 104 -18.76 9.20 -11.17
C GLN A 104 -20.28 9.06 -11.18
N ARG A 105 -20.90 9.50 -10.09
CA ARG A 105 -22.35 9.50 -9.89
C ARG A 105 -22.86 10.92 -9.97
N LYS A 106 -24.07 11.10 -10.50
CA LYS A 106 -24.78 12.37 -10.40
C LYS A 106 -25.30 12.54 -8.99
N LYS A 107 -25.66 13.79 -8.65
CA LYS A 107 -26.30 14.09 -7.36
C LYS A 107 -27.60 13.29 -7.27
N LEU A 108 -27.82 12.65 -6.12
CA LEU A 108 -28.99 11.78 -5.82
C LEU A 108 -28.98 10.39 -6.45
N ASP A 109 -27.97 10.00 -7.23
CA ASP A 109 -27.83 8.62 -7.69
C ASP A 109 -27.57 7.65 -6.52
N ALA A 110 -28.09 6.44 -6.64
CA ALA A 110 -27.88 5.38 -5.65
C ALA A 110 -26.38 5.15 -5.37
N ILE A 111 -26.04 4.97 -4.09
CA ILE A 111 -24.65 4.74 -3.64
C ILE A 111 -24.21 3.30 -3.91
N TYR A 112 -25.16 2.37 -3.88
CA TYR A 112 -24.92 0.96 -4.07
C TYR A 112 -25.78 0.43 -5.21
N GLU A 113 -25.24 -0.53 -5.93
CA GLU A 113 -25.87 -1.29 -7.01
C GLU A 113 -26.02 -2.76 -6.61
N GLY A 114 -26.89 -3.49 -7.32
CA GLY A 114 -27.14 -4.90 -7.11
C GLY A 114 -28.64 -5.21 -7.13
N PRO A 115 -29.07 -6.35 -6.57
CA PRO A 115 -28.30 -7.25 -5.69
C PRO A 115 -27.28 -8.14 -6.43
N TYR A 116 -26.20 -8.50 -5.74
CA TYR A 116 -25.19 -9.46 -6.19
C TYR A 116 -25.06 -10.65 -5.22
N LYS A 117 -24.73 -11.84 -5.72
CA LYS A 117 -24.47 -13.03 -4.92
C LYS A 117 -22.97 -13.29 -4.85
N ILE A 118 -22.45 -13.58 -3.66
CA ILE A 118 -21.04 -13.96 -3.50
C ILE A 118 -20.83 -15.37 -4.03
N ILE A 119 -20.06 -15.50 -5.12
CA ILE A 119 -19.75 -16.79 -5.74
C ILE A 119 -18.43 -17.38 -5.24
N ALA A 120 -17.46 -16.53 -4.89
CA ALA A 120 -16.15 -16.95 -4.41
C ALA A 120 -15.57 -15.96 -3.40
N VAL A 121 -14.86 -16.50 -2.42
CA VAL A 121 -14.08 -15.75 -1.43
C VAL A 121 -12.61 -15.89 -1.82
N ILE A 122 -11.95 -14.79 -2.19
CA ILE A 122 -10.53 -14.81 -2.58
C ILE A 122 -9.64 -14.55 -1.36
N SER A 123 -10.06 -13.63 -0.50
CA SER A 123 -9.45 -13.36 0.81
C SER A 123 -10.52 -12.84 1.76
N ASP A 124 -10.17 -12.69 3.05
CA ASP A 124 -11.06 -12.11 4.08
C ASP A 124 -11.66 -10.75 3.69
N VAL A 125 -11.02 -10.03 2.76
CA VAL A 125 -11.43 -8.70 2.31
C VAL A 125 -11.77 -8.63 0.83
N SER A 126 -11.59 -9.70 0.04
CA SER A 126 -11.78 -9.66 -1.41
C SER A 126 -12.66 -10.81 -1.89
N PHE A 127 -13.73 -10.47 -2.59
CA PHE A 127 -14.81 -11.38 -2.97
C PHE A 127 -15.11 -11.23 -4.46
N VAL A 128 -15.53 -12.32 -5.09
CA VAL A 128 -16.11 -12.30 -6.44
C VAL A 128 -17.61 -12.43 -6.30
N VAL A 129 -18.33 -11.50 -6.90
CA VAL A 129 -19.78 -11.40 -6.85
C VAL A 129 -20.36 -11.50 -8.27
N GLN A 130 -21.55 -12.07 -8.37
CA GLN A 130 -22.30 -12.23 -9.61
C GLN A 130 -23.64 -11.48 -9.51
N ASP A 131 -24.05 -10.74 -10.55
CA ASP A 131 -25.36 -10.06 -10.52
C ASP A 131 -26.47 -11.12 -10.49
N LEU A 132 -27.51 -10.89 -9.68
CA LEU A 132 -28.66 -11.80 -9.64
C LEU A 132 -29.54 -11.67 -10.90
N ARG A 133 -29.48 -10.53 -11.59
CA ARG A 133 -30.31 -10.23 -12.77
C ARG A 133 -29.63 -10.70 -14.05
N ASP A 134 -28.31 -10.56 -14.13
CA ASP A 134 -27.51 -10.99 -15.27
C ASP A 134 -26.34 -11.86 -14.80
N THR A 135 -26.45 -13.15 -15.06
CA THR A 135 -25.48 -14.15 -14.61
C THR A 135 -24.14 -14.06 -15.33
N ASN A 136 -24.04 -13.31 -16.44
CA ASN A 136 -22.76 -13.08 -17.13
C ASN A 136 -21.92 -11.98 -16.48
N ILE A 137 -22.51 -11.18 -15.57
CA ILE A 137 -21.82 -10.07 -14.93
C ILE A 137 -21.15 -10.55 -13.64
N TYR A 138 -19.82 -10.54 -13.66
CA TYR A 138 -18.98 -10.83 -12.50
C TYR A 138 -18.14 -9.62 -12.12
N LYS A 139 -18.00 -9.36 -10.81
CA LYS A 139 -17.18 -8.26 -10.28
C LYS A 139 -16.33 -8.75 -9.11
N ARG A 140 -15.10 -8.27 -9.04
CA ARG A 140 -14.24 -8.43 -7.86
C ARG A 140 -14.37 -7.19 -6.97
N VAL A 141 -14.78 -7.38 -5.72
CA VAL A 141 -15.13 -6.29 -4.81
C VAL A 141 -14.44 -6.47 -3.46
N HIS A 142 -14.04 -5.35 -2.84
CA HIS A 142 -13.48 -5.31 -1.49
C HIS A 142 -14.60 -5.28 -0.44
N SER A 143 -14.40 -5.92 0.71
CA SER A 143 -15.40 -6.02 1.81
C SER A 143 -16.00 -4.67 2.22
N MET A 144 -15.18 -3.62 2.31
CA MET A 144 -15.62 -2.26 2.64
C MET A 144 -16.59 -1.64 1.62
N ASN A 145 -16.58 -2.14 0.38
CA ASN A 145 -17.46 -1.69 -0.69
C ASN A 145 -18.70 -2.58 -0.83
N MET A 146 -18.98 -3.43 0.15
CA MET A 146 -20.15 -4.31 0.16
C MET A 146 -21.02 -4.07 1.38
N LYS A 147 -22.32 -4.27 1.22
CA LYS A 147 -23.29 -4.29 2.31
C LYS A 147 -24.20 -5.49 2.17
N LEU A 148 -24.44 -6.21 3.26
CA LEU A 148 -25.46 -7.26 3.28
C LEU A 148 -26.83 -6.67 2.97
N VAL A 149 -27.61 -7.37 2.15
CA VAL A 149 -29.03 -7.08 1.99
C VAL A 149 -29.72 -7.52 3.28
N LYS A 150 -30.23 -6.58 4.07
CA LYS A 150 -31.10 -6.91 5.21
C LYS A 150 -32.44 -7.39 4.65
N GLN A 151 -32.85 -8.60 5.03
CA GLN A 151 -34.22 -9.07 4.85
C GLN A 151 -35.15 -8.33 5.81
#